data_AF-D9MRH8-F1
#
_entry.id   AF-D9MRH8-F1
#
_cell.length_a   1.000
_cell.length_b   1.000
_cell.length_c   1.000
_cell.angle_alpha   90.00
_cell.angle_beta   90.00
_cell.angle_gamma   90.00
#
_symmetry.space_group_name_H-M   'P 1'
#
loop_
_entity.id
_entity.type
_entity.pdbx_description
1 polymer ?
#
loop_
_entity_poly.entity_id
_entity_poly.type
_entity_poly.pdbx_seq_one_letter_code
_entity_poly.pdbx_strand_id
1 'polypeptide(L)'
;RQDERVMQLFSLVNTLLLDDPDTFRRNLAIQRYAVIPLSTNSGLIGWVPHCDTLHTLIRDYRDKKKVPLNQEHRTMLNFAPDYDHLTLMQKVEVFEYALGQTQGDDLAKLLWLKSPSSELWFERRNNYTRSLAVMSMVGYILGLGDRHPSNLML
;
A
#
# COMPACT_ATOMS: atom_id res chain seq x y z
N ARG A 1 17.33 -1.43 -14.67
CA ARG A 1 17.44 -2.88 -14.97
C ARG A 1 16.76 -3.75 -13.91
N GLN A 2 16.89 -3.45 -12.61
CA GLN A 2 16.19 -4.23 -11.57
C GLN A 2 14.67 -4.17 -11.73
N ASP A 3 14.07 -2.98 -11.83
CA ASP A 3 12.61 -2.83 -11.99
C ASP A 3 12.07 -3.53 -13.24
N GLU A 4 12.83 -3.50 -14.33
CA GLU A 4 12.49 -4.23 -15.57
C GLU A 4 12.39 -5.74 -15.31
N ARG A 5 13.34 -6.34 -14.58
CA ARG A 5 13.30 -7.77 -14.21
C ARG A 5 12.14 -8.08 -13.26
N VAL A 6 11.85 -7.19 -12.32
CA VAL A 6 10.68 -7.32 -11.44
C VAL A 6 9.38 -7.32 -12.25
N MET A 7 9.24 -6.41 -13.23
CA MET A 7 8.07 -6.37 -14.12
C MET A 7 7.96 -7.61 -15.03
N GLN A 8 9.09 -8.21 -15.44
CA GLN A 8 9.10 -9.49 -16.15
C GLN A 8 8.62 -10.63 -15.24
N LEU A 9 9.08 -10.70 -14.00
CA LEU A 9 8.61 -11.68 -13.02
C LEU A 9 7.10 -11.52 -12.76
N PHE A 10 6.61 -10.30 -12.60
CA PHE A 10 5.17 -10.05 -12.44
C PHE A 10 4.37 -10.50 -13.67
N SER A 11 4.95 -10.41 -14.87
CA SER A 11 4.32 -10.96 -16.07
C SER A 11 4.18 -12.48 -15.99
N LEU A 12 5.23 -13.18 -15.55
CA LEU A 12 5.19 -14.63 -15.32
C LEU A 12 4.15 -14.99 -14.27
N VAL A 13 4.12 -14.28 -13.13
CA VAL A 13 3.12 -14.53 -12.08
C VAL A 13 1.70 -14.34 -12.61
N ASN A 14 1.44 -13.29 -13.39
CA ASN A 14 0.12 -13.11 -14.01
C ASN A 14 -0.23 -14.27 -14.96
N THR A 15 0.72 -14.79 -15.72
CA THR A 15 0.48 -15.98 -16.56
C THR A 15 0.08 -17.19 -15.71
N LEU A 16 0.77 -17.43 -14.58
CA LEU A 16 0.44 -18.54 -13.67
C LEU A 16 -0.93 -18.36 -13.01
N LEU A 17 -1.27 -17.13 -12.59
CA LEU A 17 -2.57 -16.82 -11.98
C LEU A 17 -3.74 -16.91 -12.98
N LEU A 18 -3.47 -16.76 -14.27
CA LEU A 18 -4.48 -16.93 -15.31
C LEU A 18 -4.68 -18.40 -15.70
N ASP A 19 -3.65 -19.23 -15.56
CA ASP A 19 -3.69 -20.67 -15.88
C ASP A 19 -4.49 -21.46 -14.83
N ASP A 20 -4.36 -21.11 -13.54
CA ASP A 20 -5.13 -21.76 -12.48
C ASP A 20 -6.62 -21.32 -12.49
N PRO A 21 -7.59 -22.25 -12.61
CA PRO A 21 -9.01 -21.91 -12.73
C PRO A 21 -9.61 -21.17 -11.54
N ASP A 22 -9.06 -21.38 -10.34
CA ASP A 22 -9.56 -20.81 -9.10
C ASP A 22 -9.07 -19.38 -8.89
N THR A 23 -7.82 -19.07 -9.29
CA THR A 23 -7.29 -17.71 -9.32
C THR A 23 -7.83 -16.90 -10.50
N PHE A 24 -8.03 -17.54 -11.65
CA PHE A 24 -8.67 -16.92 -12.82
C PHE A 24 -10.10 -16.46 -12.50
N ARG A 25 -10.92 -17.33 -11.90
CA ARG A 25 -12.30 -16.98 -11.47
C ARG A 25 -12.35 -15.81 -10.48
N ARG A 26 -11.28 -15.59 -9.71
CA ARG A 26 -11.16 -14.49 -8.75
C ARG A 26 -10.53 -13.22 -9.35
N ASN A 27 -10.14 -13.25 -10.63
CA ASN A 27 -9.47 -12.16 -11.34
C ASN A 27 -8.23 -11.65 -10.57
N LEU A 28 -7.37 -12.58 -10.12
CA LEU A 28 -6.13 -12.23 -9.43
C LEU A 28 -5.08 -11.81 -10.45
N ALA A 29 -4.56 -10.59 -10.31
CA ALA A 29 -3.50 -10.08 -11.16
C ALA A 29 -2.67 -9.03 -10.42
N ILE A 30 -1.42 -8.89 -10.84
CA ILE A 30 -0.51 -7.82 -10.45
C ILE A 30 -0.60 -6.69 -11.48
N GLN A 31 -0.84 -5.47 -11.00
CA GLN A 31 -0.71 -4.27 -11.82
C GLN A 31 0.76 -4.01 -12.14
N ARG A 32 1.08 -3.92 -13.43
CA ARG A 32 2.44 -3.67 -13.94
C ARG A 32 2.50 -2.32 -14.64
N TYR A 33 3.71 -1.78 -14.75
CA TYR A 33 3.99 -0.59 -15.54
C TYR A 33 5.21 -0.83 -16.44
N ALA A 34 5.31 -0.03 -17.50
CA ALA A 34 6.44 -0.13 -18.42
C ALA A 34 7.71 0.39 -17.75
N VAL A 35 8.83 -0.31 -17.92
CA VAL A 35 10.16 0.14 -17.50
C VAL A 35 11.10 -0.04 -18.67
N ILE A 36 11.70 1.05 -19.14
CA ILE A 36 12.60 1.06 -20.30
C ILE A 36 13.96 1.58 -19.84
N PRO A 37 14.98 0.72 -19.64
CA PRO A 37 16.32 1.19 -19.31
C PRO A 37 16.92 1.94 -20.50
N LEU A 38 17.51 3.12 -20.25
CA LEU A 38 18.22 3.90 -21.28
C LEU A 38 19.74 3.82 -21.09
N SER A 39 20.20 3.77 -19.84
CA SER A 39 21.61 3.59 -19.47
C SER A 39 21.73 2.75 -18.19
N THR A 40 22.92 2.70 -17.58
CA THR A 40 23.10 2.08 -16.25
C THR A 40 22.43 2.88 -15.14
N ASN A 41 22.33 4.21 -15.29
CA ASN A 41 21.89 5.12 -14.23
C ASN A 41 20.58 5.84 -14.58
N SER A 42 20.01 5.58 -15.76
CA SER A 42 18.78 6.23 -16.22
C SER A 42 17.86 5.27 -16.97
N GLY A 43 16.58 5.55 -16.90
CA GLY A 43 15.53 4.81 -17.58
C GLY A 43 14.21 5.58 -17.54
N LEU A 44 13.23 5.09 -18.28
CA LEU A 44 11.87 5.61 -18.30
C LEU A 44 10.96 4.66 -17.53
N ILE A 45 10.04 5.24 -16.76
CA ILE A 45 8.96 4.53 -16.09
C ILE A 45 7.65 5.02 -16.67
N GLY A 46 6.81 4.10 -17.12
CA GLY A 46 5.49 4.39 -17.65
C GLY A 46 4.59 4.93 -16.53
N TRP A 47 3.97 6.08 -16.78
CA TRP A 47 3.00 6.66 -15.86
C TRP A 47 1.79 5.73 -15.72
N VAL A 48 1.37 5.48 -14.48
CA VAL A 48 0.15 4.72 -14.18
C VAL A 48 -0.99 5.72 -13.99
N PRO A 49 -1.96 5.81 -14.91
CA PRO A 49 -3.05 6.77 -14.80
C PRO A 49 -4.03 6.36 -13.69
N HIS A 50 -4.77 7.33 -13.17
CA HIS A 50 -5.85 7.14 -12.19
C HIS A 50 -5.43 6.50 -10.86
N CYS A 51 -4.17 6.64 -10.48
CA CYS A 51 -3.65 6.16 -9.21
C CYS A 51 -3.15 7.32 -8.33
N ASP A 52 -3.40 7.21 -7.04
CA ASP A 52 -2.83 8.08 -6.01
C ASP A 52 -2.00 7.23 -5.03
N THR A 53 -0.97 7.81 -4.42
CA THR A 53 -0.26 7.10 -3.34
C THR A 53 -1.14 7.01 -2.09
N LEU A 54 -0.98 5.93 -1.31
CA LEU A 54 -1.69 5.76 -0.03
C LEU A 54 -1.43 6.95 0.90
N HIS A 55 -0.21 7.48 0.90
CA HIS A 55 0.15 8.69 1.64
C HIS A 55 -0.72 9.89 1.24
N THR A 56 -0.80 10.19 -0.06
CA THR A 56 -1.60 11.32 -0.58
C THR A 56 -3.07 11.15 -0.25
N LEU A 57 -3.60 9.94 -0.41
CA LEU A 57 -4.99 9.61 -0.08
C LEU A 57 -5.33 9.86 1.39
N ILE A 58 -4.49 9.39 2.32
CA ILE A 58 -4.69 9.59 3.76
C ILE A 58 -4.54 11.08 4.13
N ARG A 59 -3.51 11.75 3.60
CA ARG A 59 -3.30 13.19 3.83
C ARG A 59 -4.51 14.01 3.43
N ASP A 60 -4.98 13.84 2.20
CA ASP A 60 -6.09 14.62 1.67
C ASP A 60 -7.41 14.33 2.43
N TYR A 61 -7.61 13.09 2.89
CA TYR A 61 -8.73 12.73 3.76
C TYR A 61 -8.64 13.43 5.13
N ARG A 62 -7.48 13.38 5.78
CA ARG A 62 -7.23 13.98 7.09
C ARG A 62 -7.32 15.50 7.06
N ASP A 63 -6.81 16.14 6.02
CA ASP A 63 -6.89 17.59 5.83
C ASP A 63 -8.35 18.07 5.71
N LYS A 64 -9.20 17.28 5.03
CA LYS A 64 -10.65 17.53 4.94
C LYS A 64 -11.35 17.33 6.29
N LYS A 65 -10.93 16.33 7.06
CA LYS A 65 -11.49 16.02 8.39
C LYS A 65 -10.85 16.82 9.53
N LYS A 66 -9.87 17.69 9.23
CA LYS A 66 -9.10 18.49 10.21
C LYS A 66 -8.39 17.62 11.26
N VAL A 67 -7.95 16.43 10.85
CA VAL A 67 -7.12 15.54 11.67
C VAL A 67 -5.66 15.77 11.32
N PRO A 68 -4.74 15.93 12.29
CA PRO A 68 -3.32 16.03 12.00
C PRO A 68 -2.78 14.76 11.30
N LEU A 69 -1.98 14.91 10.24
CA LEU A 69 -1.41 13.77 9.52
C LEU A 69 -0.56 12.88 10.43
N ASN A 70 0.18 13.47 11.36
CA ASN A 70 1.07 12.78 12.29
C ASN A 70 0.43 12.53 13.68
N GLN A 71 -0.89 12.40 13.76
CA GLN A 71 -1.62 12.21 15.02
C GLN A 71 -1.06 11.03 15.84
N GLU A 72 -0.83 9.88 15.21
CA GLU A 72 -0.29 8.68 15.86
C GLU A 72 1.09 8.96 16.44
N HIS A 73 1.97 9.55 15.64
CA HIS A 73 3.33 9.87 16.07
C HIS A 73 3.36 10.91 17.19
N ARG A 74 2.47 11.90 17.16
CA ARG A 74 2.31 12.86 18.28
C ARG A 74 1.85 12.15 19.55
N THR A 75 0.90 11.22 19.45
CA THR A 75 0.47 10.41 20.60
C THR A 75 1.62 9.59 21.17
N MET A 76 2.46 9.00 20.32
CA MET A 76 3.67 8.27 20.76
C MET A 76 4.65 9.18 21.49
N LEU A 77 5.00 10.34 20.92
CA LEU A 77 5.95 11.28 21.53
C LEU A 77 5.42 11.92 22.82
N ASN A 78 4.10 12.11 22.93
CA ASN A 78 3.50 12.59 24.17
C ASN A 78 3.59 11.56 25.30
N PHE A 79 3.54 10.27 24.95
CA PHE A 79 3.69 9.18 25.92
C PHE A 79 5.17 8.94 26.29
N ALA A 80 6.05 8.97 25.29
CA ALA A 80 7.50 8.84 25.47
C ALA A 80 8.27 9.81 24.54
N PRO A 81 8.72 10.96 25.07
CA PRO A 81 9.43 11.98 24.27
C PRO A 81 10.70 11.47 23.60
N ASP A 82 11.44 10.58 24.28
CA ASP A 82 12.71 10.01 23.79
C ASP A 82 12.51 8.66 23.06
N TYR A 83 11.48 8.57 22.22
CA TYR A 83 11.09 7.32 21.53
C TYR A 83 12.26 6.60 20.83
N ASP A 84 13.15 7.35 20.18
CA ASP A 84 14.25 6.77 19.39
C ASP A 84 15.25 5.98 20.24
N HIS A 85 15.45 6.37 21.50
CA HIS A 85 16.40 5.77 22.44
C HIS A 85 15.81 4.61 23.26
N LEU A 86 14.52 4.30 23.07
CA LEU A 86 13.85 3.21 23.78
C LEU A 86 14.33 1.83 23.30
N THR A 87 14.33 0.87 24.23
CA THR A 87 14.51 -0.55 23.91
C THR A 87 13.34 -1.09 23.08
N LEU A 88 13.51 -2.24 22.45
CA LEU A 88 12.48 -2.84 21.59
C LEU A 88 11.14 -3.02 22.34
N MET A 89 11.17 -3.58 23.56
CA MET A 89 9.95 -3.82 24.33
C MET A 89 9.24 -2.52 24.72
N GLN A 90 10.01 -1.48 25.06
CA GLN A 90 9.45 -0.16 25.32
C GLN A 90 8.82 0.43 24.06
N LYS A 91 9.45 0.31 22.88
CA LYS A 91 8.85 0.76 21.62
C LYS A 91 7.53 0.06 21.31
N VAL A 92 7.42 -1.24 21.60
CA VAL A 92 6.17 -2.00 21.46
C VAL A 92 5.09 -1.42 22.36
N GLU A 93 5.38 -1.14 23.64
CA GLU A 93 4.44 -0.53 24.57
C GLU A 93 3.93 0.84 24.09
N VAL A 94 4.84 1.72 23.64
CA VAL A 94 4.47 3.04 23.09
C VAL A 94 3.62 2.90 21.82
N PHE A 95 3.95 1.93 20.96
CA PHE A 95 3.20 1.67 19.73
C PHE A 95 1.78 1.17 20.01
N GLU A 96 1.63 0.18 20.89
CA GLU A 96 0.34 -0.35 21.31
C GLU A 96 -0.53 0.72 21.98
N TYR A 97 0.08 1.58 22.79
CA TYR A 97 -0.61 2.74 23.37
C TYR A 97 -1.18 3.65 22.28
N ALA A 98 -0.37 4.08 21.32
CA ALA A 98 -0.82 4.97 20.24
C ALA A 98 -1.87 4.29 19.33
N LEU A 99 -1.73 2.98 19.10
CA LEU A 99 -2.71 2.19 18.36
C LEU A 99 -4.05 2.14 19.10
N GLY A 100 -4.06 1.98 20.43
CA GLY A 100 -5.29 1.99 21.24
C GLY A 100 -5.97 3.36 21.32
N GLN A 101 -5.24 4.45 21.12
CA GLN A 101 -5.77 5.82 21.13
C GLN A 101 -6.25 6.30 19.75
N THR A 102 -6.05 5.54 18.68
CA THR A 102 -6.40 5.93 17.30
C THR A 102 -7.28 4.87 16.63
N GLN A 103 -8.19 5.29 15.72
CA GLN A 103 -9.18 4.38 15.14
C GLN A 103 -8.64 3.57 13.95
N GLY A 104 -7.73 4.13 13.16
CA GLY A 104 -7.16 3.46 11.98
C GLY A 104 -8.14 3.19 10.83
N ASP A 105 -9.28 3.89 10.76
CA ASP A 105 -10.34 3.60 9.78
C ASP A 105 -10.38 4.55 8.57
N ASP A 106 -9.38 5.42 8.44
CA ASP A 106 -9.27 6.45 7.40
C ASP A 106 -9.37 5.87 5.99
N LEU A 107 -8.59 4.82 5.70
CA LEU A 107 -8.60 4.18 4.37
C LEU A 107 -9.95 3.51 4.08
N ALA A 108 -10.56 2.87 5.08
CA ALA A 108 -11.85 2.22 4.93
C ALA A 108 -12.96 3.25 4.64
N LYS A 109 -12.99 4.34 5.41
CA LYS A 109 -13.91 5.47 5.17
C LYS A 109 -13.65 6.14 3.83
N LEU A 110 -12.40 6.31 3.44
CA LEU A 110 -12.03 6.91 2.16
C LEU A 110 -12.49 6.06 0.97
N LEU A 111 -12.28 4.74 1.00
CA LEU A 111 -12.74 3.83 -0.04
C LEU A 111 -14.25 3.92 -0.25
N TRP A 112 -15.01 4.07 0.84
CA TRP A 112 -16.44 4.34 0.78
C TRP A 112 -16.74 5.71 0.15
N LEU A 113 -16.15 6.78 0.68
CA LEU A 113 -16.43 8.15 0.23
C LEU A 113 -16.02 8.43 -1.22
N LYS A 114 -14.98 7.77 -1.74
CA LYS A 114 -14.56 7.87 -3.15
C LYS A 114 -15.42 7.01 -4.09
N SER A 115 -16.35 6.21 -3.58
CA SER A 115 -17.20 5.34 -4.39
C SER A 115 -18.58 5.96 -4.64
N PRO A 116 -19.05 6.02 -5.90
CA PRO A 116 -20.32 6.65 -6.26
C PRO A 116 -21.54 5.79 -5.88
N SER A 117 -21.37 4.47 -5.77
CA SER A 117 -22.42 3.52 -5.39
C SER A 117 -21.87 2.44 -4.45
N SER A 118 -22.77 1.78 -3.72
CA SER A 118 -22.43 0.68 -2.81
C SER A 118 -21.92 -0.56 -3.54
N GLU A 119 -22.43 -0.83 -4.73
CA GLU A 119 -21.95 -1.92 -5.60
C GLU A 119 -20.50 -1.67 -6.04
N LEU A 120 -20.18 -0.45 -6.52
CA LEU A 120 -18.82 -0.13 -6.94
C LEU A 120 -17.85 -0.10 -5.75
N TRP A 121 -18.31 0.34 -4.58
CA TRP A 121 -17.53 0.21 -3.35
C TRP A 121 -17.20 -1.25 -3.03
N PHE A 122 -18.18 -2.15 -3.12
CA PHE A 122 -17.99 -3.56 -2.83
C PHE A 122 -16.98 -4.19 -3.80
N GLU A 123 -17.09 -3.88 -5.09
CA GLU A 123 -16.14 -4.34 -6.11
C GLU A 123 -14.73 -3.80 -5.85
N ARG A 124 -14.58 -2.49 -5.62
CA ARG A 124 -13.29 -1.85 -5.32
C ARG A 124 -12.64 -2.43 -4.09
N ARG A 125 -13.41 -2.68 -3.02
CA ARG A 125 -12.92 -3.31 -1.80
C ARG A 125 -12.43 -4.73 -2.07
N ASN A 126 -13.17 -5.52 -2.84
CA ASN A 126 -12.74 -6.87 -3.21
C ASN A 126 -11.45 -6.85 -4.05
N ASN A 127 -11.35 -5.94 -5.02
CA ASN A 127 -10.16 -5.78 -5.84
C ASN A 127 -8.95 -5.34 -5.00
N TYR A 128 -9.13 -4.39 -4.07
CA TYR A 128 -8.10 -3.98 -3.11
C TYR A 128 -7.60 -5.15 -2.26
N THR A 129 -8.51 -5.93 -1.67
CA THR A 129 -8.11 -7.08 -0.83
C THR A 129 -7.36 -8.13 -1.63
N ARG A 130 -7.82 -8.43 -2.86
CA ARG A 130 -7.19 -9.41 -3.75
C ARG A 130 -5.81 -8.94 -4.23
N SER A 131 -5.69 -7.70 -4.68
CA SER A 131 -4.42 -7.15 -5.16
C SER A 131 -3.39 -7.06 -4.04
N LEU A 132 -3.81 -6.67 -2.83
CA LEU A 132 -2.96 -6.66 -1.65
C LEU A 132 -2.46 -8.06 -1.31
N ALA A 133 -3.34 -9.06 -1.28
CA ALA A 133 -2.96 -10.45 -0.98
C ALA A 133 -1.94 -11.01 -1.99
N VAL A 134 -2.17 -10.80 -3.30
CA VAL A 134 -1.23 -11.23 -4.35
C VAL A 134 0.12 -10.55 -4.17
N MET A 135 0.14 -9.23 -3.99
CA MET A 135 1.39 -8.49 -3.81
C MET A 135 2.10 -8.81 -2.49
N SER A 136 1.38 -9.19 -1.44
CA SER A 136 2.00 -9.67 -0.20
C SER A 136 2.76 -10.98 -0.42
N MET A 137 2.17 -11.95 -1.10
CA MET A 137 2.83 -13.24 -1.35
C MET A 137 4.01 -13.09 -2.31
N VAL A 138 3.82 -12.35 -3.41
CA VAL A 138 4.87 -12.13 -4.41
C VAL A 138 5.99 -11.27 -3.85
N GLY A 139 5.64 -10.21 -3.11
CA GLY A 139 6.60 -9.35 -2.43
C GLY A 139 7.43 -10.10 -1.39
N TYR A 140 6.82 -11.03 -0.66
CA TYR A 140 7.54 -11.91 0.27
C TYR A 140 8.55 -12.81 -0.46
N ILE A 141 8.14 -13.50 -1.53
CA ILE A 141 9.02 -14.39 -2.31
C ILE A 141 10.19 -13.62 -2.92
N LEU A 142 9.93 -12.42 -3.44
CA LEU A 142 10.95 -11.59 -4.07
C LEU A 142 11.86 -10.87 -3.04
N GLY A 143 11.42 -10.75 -1.79
CA GLY A 143 12.12 -9.98 -0.77
C GLY A 143 12.00 -8.47 -0.95
N LEU A 144 10.86 -7.98 -1.46
CA LEU A 144 10.62 -6.55 -1.62
C LEU A 144 10.44 -5.86 -0.26
N GLY A 145 11.53 -5.25 0.23
CA GLY A 145 11.51 -4.25 1.31
C GLY A 145 11.00 -2.90 0.81
N ASP A 146 10.89 -1.89 1.67
CA ASP A 146 10.46 -0.52 1.33
C ASP A 146 8.99 -0.35 0.87
N ARG A 147 8.07 -0.96 1.62
CA ARG A 147 6.61 -0.88 1.40
C ARG A 147 5.96 0.31 2.13
N HIS A 148 6.64 1.46 2.18
CA HIS A 148 6.09 2.64 2.86
C HIS A 148 4.90 3.26 2.09
N PRO A 149 4.01 4.04 2.73
CA PRO A 149 2.77 4.54 2.12
C PRO A 149 2.92 5.37 0.84
N SER A 150 4.10 5.95 0.57
CA SER A 150 4.38 6.66 -0.68
C SER A 150 4.76 5.75 -1.86
N ASN A 151 5.12 4.49 -1.61
CA ASN A 151 5.46 3.48 -2.63
C ASN A 151 4.27 2.54 -2.93
N LEU A 152 3.15 2.73 -2.23
CA LEU A 152 1.91 1.99 -2.42
C LEU A 152 0.90 2.92 -3.07
N MET A 153 0.31 2.47 -4.17
CA MET A 153 -0.69 3.22 -4.92
C MET A 153 -2.02 2.47 -4.97
N LEU A 154 -3.10 3.23 -5.10
CA LEU A 154 -4.49 2.80 -5.15
C LEU A 154 -5.19 3.46 -6.33
#